data_AF-A0A380SZD4-F1
#
_entry.id   AF-A0A380SZD4-F1
#
_cell.length_a   1.000
_cell.length_b   1.000
_cell.length_c   1.000
_cell.angle_alpha   90.00
_cell.angle_beta   90.00
_cell.angle_gamma   90.00
#
_symmetry.space_group_name_H-M   'P 1'
#
loop_
_entity.id
_entity.type
_entity.pdbx_description
1 polymer ?
#
loop_
_entity_poly.entity_id
_entity_poly.type
_entity_poly.pdbx_seq_one_letter_code
_entity_poly.pdbx_strand_id
1 'polypeptide(L)'
;MIGGPTPNERQQVLDQLSASIDQFFAGGGQPVELPAFEYRPRRPHHGSHNAEGDSTARAAATQKRQLVERAREAAKTMTLDEAYRSLGVSRTELHRLAKEAGIFFQSCDKERQRREVARQAKAEEKAKLVELIKANSGIGLSRNFVAKKLGISNHYLVRLAEENGIDFPRWSDRP
;
A
#
# COMPACT_ATOMS: atom_id res chain seq x y z
N MET A 1 -27.50 50.00 21.86
CA MET A 1 -26.09 50.29 21.52
C MET A 1 -25.77 49.55 20.24
N ILE A 2 -26.01 50.19 19.09
CA ILE A 2 -25.80 49.57 17.77
C ILE A 2 -24.33 49.81 17.40
N GLY A 3 -23.56 48.73 17.26
CA GLY A 3 -22.14 48.78 16.90
C GLY A 3 -21.95 49.48 15.56
N GLY A 4 -21.02 50.43 15.52
CA GLY A 4 -20.70 51.19 14.31
C GLY A 4 -20.22 50.28 13.16
N PRO A 5 -20.38 50.71 11.91
CA PRO A 5 -19.95 49.94 10.75
C PRO A 5 -18.45 49.67 10.81
N THR A 6 -18.06 48.42 10.58
CA THR A 6 -16.66 47.98 10.47
C THR A 6 -15.98 48.76 9.33
N PRO A 7 -14.80 49.36 9.54
CA PRO A 7 -14.07 50.04 8.49
C PRO A 7 -13.72 49.07 7.36
N ASN A 8 -14.05 49.45 6.12
CA ASN A 8 -13.75 48.66 4.94
C ASN A 8 -12.25 48.79 4.61
N GLU A 9 -11.44 47.86 5.11
CA GLU A 9 -9.96 47.86 4.98
C GLU A 9 -9.50 48.05 3.53
N ARG A 10 -10.25 47.50 2.56
CA ARG A 10 -9.95 47.66 1.14
C ARG A 10 -10.05 49.13 0.70
N GLN A 11 -11.01 49.88 1.21
CA GLN A 11 -11.18 51.29 0.88
C GLN A 11 -10.02 52.12 1.44
N GLN A 12 -9.59 51.82 2.67
CA GLN A 12 -8.45 52.49 3.29
C GLN A 12 -7.16 52.26 2.50
N VAL A 13 -6.93 51.04 2.00
CA VAL A 13 -5.77 50.72 1.16
C VAL A 13 -5.81 51.48 -0.17
N LEU A 14 -7.00 51.62 -0.77
CA LEU A 14 -7.15 52.38 -2.02
C LEU A 14 -6.89 53.87 -1.81
N ASP A 15 -7.45 54.45 -0.76
CA ASP A 15 -7.28 55.86 -0.42
C ASP A 15 -5.81 56.17 -0.06
N GLN A 16 -5.13 55.23 0.59
CA GLN A 16 -3.69 55.33 0.88
C GLN A 16 -2.85 55.26 -0.41
N LEU A 17 -3.19 54.35 -1.32
CA LEU A 17 -2.49 54.21 -2.60
C LEU A 17 -2.66 55.48 -3.46
N SER A 18 -3.87 56.02 -3.55
CA SER A 18 -4.11 57.26 -4.30
C SER A 18 -3.34 58.44 -3.71
N ALA A 19 -3.33 58.59 -2.38
CA ALA A 19 -2.56 59.64 -1.73
C ALA A 19 -1.06 59.52 -1.99
N SER A 20 -0.52 58.28 -2.04
CA SER A 20 0.89 58.05 -2.36
C SER A 20 1.22 58.37 -3.82
N ILE A 21 0.30 58.10 -4.74
CA ILE A 21 0.46 58.43 -6.17
C ILE A 21 0.47 59.96 -6.33
N ASP A 22 -0.47 60.66 -5.69
CA ASP A 22 -0.57 62.11 -5.73
C ASP A 22 0.68 62.78 -5.14
N GLN A 23 1.21 62.27 -4.02
CA GLN A 23 2.46 62.76 -3.43
C GLN A 23 3.66 62.58 -4.36
N PHE A 24 3.76 61.45 -5.08
CA PHE A 24 4.83 61.19 -6.03
C PHE A 24 4.82 62.22 -7.18
N PHE A 25 3.63 62.52 -7.72
CA PHE A 25 3.49 63.53 -8.77
C PHE A 25 3.67 64.97 -8.25
N ALA A 26 3.17 65.29 -7.05
CA ALA A 26 3.37 66.60 -6.42
C ALA A 26 4.84 66.88 -6.09
N GLY A 27 5.63 65.84 -5.79
CA GLY A 27 7.08 65.90 -5.59
C GLY A 27 7.91 66.02 -6.88
N GLY A 28 7.26 66.10 -8.05
CA GLY A 28 7.93 66.20 -9.34
C GLY A 28 8.38 64.86 -9.93
N GLY A 29 7.91 63.73 -9.39
CA GLY A 29 8.16 62.41 -9.94
C GLY A 29 7.55 62.26 -11.34
N GLN A 30 8.36 61.77 -12.29
CA GLN A 30 7.92 61.48 -13.65
C GLN A 30 8.00 59.97 -13.89
N PRO A 31 7.00 59.35 -14.52
CA PRO A 31 7.07 57.96 -14.90
C PRO A 31 8.14 57.79 -16.00
N VAL A 32 9.04 56.83 -15.80
CA VAL A 32 10.06 56.48 -16.78
C VAL A 32 9.54 55.29 -17.59
N GLU A 33 9.30 55.52 -18.87
CA GLU A 33 9.03 54.44 -19.81
C GLU A 33 10.34 53.74 -20.17
N LEU A 34 10.42 52.46 -19.86
CA LEU A 34 11.55 51.61 -20.26
C LEU A 34 11.34 51.10 -21.69
N PRO A 35 12.43 50.87 -22.44
CA PRO A 35 12.34 50.29 -23.77
C PRO A 35 11.64 48.92 -23.72
N ALA A 36 10.89 48.60 -24.78
CA ALA A 36 10.23 47.31 -24.92
C ALA A 36 11.25 46.16 -24.88
N PHE A 37 10.82 45.00 -24.37
CA PHE A 37 11.65 43.81 -24.31
C PHE A 37 12.03 43.34 -25.72
N GLU A 38 13.31 43.44 -26.07
CA GLU A 38 13.84 42.87 -27.32
C GLU A 38 14.11 41.37 -27.15
N TYR A 39 13.52 40.56 -28.02
CA TYR A 39 13.78 39.11 -28.04
C TYR A 39 15.24 38.84 -28.39
N ARG A 40 15.97 38.25 -27.44
CA ARG A 40 17.31 37.70 -27.67
C ARG A 40 17.20 36.19 -27.91
N PRO A 41 17.61 35.68 -29.09
CA PRO A 41 17.59 34.25 -29.34
C PRO A 41 18.44 33.52 -28.31
N ARG A 42 17.97 32.33 -27.88
CA ARG A 42 18.73 31.47 -26.96
C ARG A 42 20.09 31.18 -27.58
N ARG A 43 21.15 31.26 -26.76
CA ARG A 43 22.51 30.89 -27.18
C ARG A 43 22.46 29.48 -27.79
N PRO A 44 23.14 29.24 -28.93
CA PRO A 44 23.25 27.90 -29.48
C PRO A 44 23.80 26.98 -28.39
N HIS A 45 23.07 25.91 -28.09
CA HIS A 45 23.60 24.87 -27.23
C HIS A 45 24.81 24.31 -27.98
N HIS A 46 26.01 24.37 -27.39
CA HIS A 46 27.12 23.55 -27.89
C HIS A 46 26.62 22.11 -27.79
N GLY A 47 26.24 21.53 -28.93
CA GLY A 47 25.92 20.11 -28.99
C GLY A 47 27.18 19.39 -28.57
N SER A 48 27.12 18.63 -27.49
CA SER A 48 28.18 17.67 -27.20
C SER A 48 28.32 16.80 -28.45
N HIS A 49 29.51 16.79 -29.06
CA HIS A 49 29.84 15.95 -30.22
C HIS A 49 29.84 14.47 -29.79
N ASN A 50 28.69 13.93 -29.40
CA ASN A 50 28.57 12.57 -28.91
C ASN A 50 28.34 11.64 -30.09
N ALA A 51 29.36 11.45 -30.92
CA ALA A 51 29.45 10.26 -31.77
C ALA A 51 29.51 8.96 -30.90
N GLU A 52 29.87 9.09 -29.62
CA GLU A 52 29.82 8.03 -28.60
C GLU A 52 28.42 7.80 -27.99
N GLY A 53 27.42 8.63 -28.33
CA GLY A 53 26.05 8.47 -27.85
C GLY A 53 25.41 7.16 -28.32
N ASP A 54 25.76 6.69 -29.51
CA ASP A 54 25.19 5.47 -30.08
C ASP A 54 25.74 4.18 -29.46
N SER A 55 27.03 4.14 -29.13
CA SER A 55 27.66 2.94 -28.52
C SER A 55 27.21 2.78 -27.06
N THR A 56 27.17 3.88 -26.31
CA THR A 56 26.67 3.91 -24.92
C THR A 56 25.17 3.61 -24.85
N ALA A 57 24.38 4.15 -25.78
CA ALA A 57 22.95 3.84 -25.87
C ALA A 57 22.68 2.37 -26.20
N ARG A 58 23.46 1.76 -27.11
CA ARG A 58 23.35 0.32 -27.43
C ARG A 58 23.73 -0.54 -26.24
N ALA A 59 24.79 -0.20 -25.51
CA ALA A 59 25.20 -0.92 -24.30
C ALA A 59 24.15 -0.80 -23.18
N ALA A 60 23.54 0.37 -23.01
CA ALA A 60 22.43 0.54 -22.06
C ALA A 60 21.20 -0.29 -22.47
N ALA A 61 20.90 -0.37 -23.76
CA ALA A 61 19.78 -1.17 -24.27
C ALA A 61 20.01 -2.68 -24.06
N THR A 62 21.22 -3.18 -24.24
CA THR A 62 21.54 -4.60 -23.99
C THR A 62 21.46 -4.94 -22.50
N GLN A 63 21.98 -4.07 -21.62
CA GLN A 63 21.86 -4.24 -20.17
C GLN A 63 20.38 -4.25 -19.73
N LYS A 64 19.56 -3.35 -20.27
CA LYS A 64 18.12 -3.31 -19.99
C LYS A 64 17.43 -4.61 -20.41
N ARG A 65 17.76 -5.17 -21.59
CA ARG A 65 17.22 -6.46 -22.05
C ARG A 65 17.60 -7.62 -21.12
N GLN A 66 18.87 -7.70 -20.72
CA GLN A 66 19.33 -8.73 -19.78
C GLN A 66 18.59 -8.63 -18.43
N LEU A 67 18.36 -7.41 -17.97
CA LEU A 67 17.66 -7.17 -16.71
C LEU A 67 16.17 -7.54 -16.80
N VAL A 68 15.53 -7.31 -17.95
CA VAL A 68 14.16 -7.77 -18.22
C VAL A 68 14.07 -9.29 -18.20
N GLU A 69 15.02 -10.01 -18.81
CA GLU A 69 15.01 -11.47 -18.80
C GLU A 69 15.21 -12.03 -17.38
N ARG A 70 16.14 -11.47 -16.60
CA ARG A 70 16.28 -11.82 -15.17
C ARG A 70 15.00 -11.52 -14.38
N ALA A 71 14.36 -10.39 -14.65
CA ALA A 71 13.09 -10.04 -14.01
C ALA A 71 11.97 -11.02 -14.40
N ARG A 72 11.95 -11.57 -15.63
CA ARG A 72 11.01 -12.62 -16.04
C ARG A 72 11.22 -13.92 -15.30
N GLU A 73 12.48 -14.33 -15.13
CA GLU A 73 12.81 -15.53 -14.36
C GLU A 73 12.40 -15.38 -12.89
N ALA A 74 12.73 -14.23 -12.28
CA ALA A 74 12.34 -13.92 -10.92
C ALA A 74 10.82 -13.83 -10.75
N ALA A 75 10.09 -13.26 -11.72
CA ALA A 75 8.64 -13.15 -11.64
C ALA A 75 7.90 -14.49 -11.58
N LYS A 76 8.50 -15.58 -12.09
CA LYS A 76 7.93 -16.93 -12.01
C LYS A 76 7.93 -17.46 -10.58
N THR A 77 8.96 -17.15 -9.80
CA THR A 77 9.23 -17.79 -8.50
C THR A 77 9.05 -16.86 -7.31
N MET A 78 9.20 -15.55 -7.49
CA MET A 78 9.29 -14.57 -6.41
C MET A 78 8.17 -13.53 -6.47
N THR A 79 7.90 -12.96 -5.30
CA THR A 79 7.10 -11.73 -5.20
C THR A 79 7.93 -10.51 -5.60
N LEU A 80 7.27 -9.38 -5.91
CA LEU A 80 7.95 -8.13 -6.27
C LEU A 80 8.91 -7.65 -5.16
N ASP A 81 8.54 -7.85 -3.89
CA ASP A 81 9.37 -7.50 -2.72
C ASP A 81 10.67 -8.33 -2.64
N GLU A 82 10.62 -9.59 -3.05
CA GLU A 82 11.79 -10.49 -3.06
C GLU A 82 12.64 -10.28 -4.33
N ALA A 83 11.99 -10.00 -5.46
CA ALA A 83 12.66 -9.77 -6.73
C ALA A 83 13.56 -8.53 -6.71
N TYR A 84 13.12 -7.41 -6.10
CA TYR A 84 13.98 -6.21 -6.04
C TYR A 84 15.22 -6.43 -5.13
N ARG A 85 15.08 -7.25 -4.07
CA ARG A 85 16.18 -7.58 -3.16
C ARG A 85 17.20 -8.50 -3.81
N SER A 86 16.74 -9.48 -4.59
CA SER A 86 17.62 -10.44 -5.27
C SER A 86 18.33 -9.84 -6.49
N LEU A 87 17.65 -9.00 -7.28
CA LEU A 87 18.24 -8.36 -8.46
C LEU A 87 19.10 -7.13 -8.11
N GLY A 88 18.99 -6.58 -6.89
CA GLY A 88 19.72 -5.38 -6.48
C GLY A 88 19.25 -4.10 -7.19
N VAL A 89 18.01 -4.09 -7.68
CA VAL A 89 17.40 -2.98 -8.44
C VAL A 89 16.41 -2.27 -7.53
N SER A 90 16.19 -0.97 -7.74
CA SER A 90 15.18 -0.26 -6.97
C SER A 90 13.77 -0.80 -7.27
N ARG A 91 12.89 -0.73 -6.27
CA ARG A 91 11.50 -1.17 -6.41
C ARG A 91 10.76 -0.44 -7.54
N THR A 92 11.01 0.85 -7.69
CA THR A 92 10.36 1.70 -8.71
C THR A 92 10.84 1.35 -10.12
N GLU A 93 12.14 1.13 -10.30
CA GLU A 93 12.68 0.71 -11.60
C GLU A 93 12.16 -0.65 -12.00
N LEU A 94 12.15 -1.62 -11.08
CA LEU A 94 11.62 -2.96 -11.34
C LEU A 94 10.13 -2.91 -11.73
N HIS A 95 9.34 -2.08 -11.04
CA HIS A 95 7.93 -1.88 -11.38
C HIS A 95 7.75 -1.24 -12.77
N ARG A 96 8.58 -0.25 -13.11
CA ARG A 96 8.56 0.39 -14.44
C ARG A 96 8.93 -0.62 -15.54
N LEU A 97 9.97 -1.40 -15.33
CA LEU A 97 10.42 -2.45 -16.25
C LEU A 97 9.36 -3.53 -16.43
N ALA A 98 8.71 -3.95 -15.35
CA ALA A 98 7.62 -4.91 -15.39
C ALA A 98 6.43 -4.39 -16.20
N LYS A 99 6.07 -3.12 -16.01
CA LYS A 99 5.02 -2.46 -16.80
C LYS A 99 5.38 -2.36 -18.28
N GLU A 100 6.61 -1.97 -18.61
CA GLU A 100 7.11 -1.85 -19.98
C GLU A 100 7.22 -3.21 -20.68
N ALA A 101 7.57 -4.27 -19.95
CA ALA A 101 7.78 -5.62 -20.49
C ALA A 101 6.57 -6.56 -20.33
N GLY A 102 5.48 -6.12 -19.69
CA GLY A 102 4.27 -6.90 -19.45
C GLY A 102 4.45 -8.06 -18.47
N ILE A 103 5.32 -7.91 -17.47
CA ILE A 103 5.66 -8.96 -16.50
C ILE A 103 4.81 -8.77 -15.24
N PHE A 104 4.22 -9.86 -14.75
CA PHE A 104 3.49 -9.88 -13.48
C PHE A 104 4.23 -10.76 -12.47
N PHE A 105 4.54 -10.18 -11.30
CA PHE A 105 5.13 -10.92 -10.18
C PHE A 105 4.05 -11.64 -9.38
N GLN A 106 4.47 -12.64 -8.59
CA GLN A 106 3.56 -13.27 -7.64
C GLN A 106 3.02 -12.24 -6.64
N SER A 107 1.73 -12.36 -6.33
CA SER A 107 1.05 -11.47 -5.39
C SER A 107 1.55 -11.72 -3.96
N CYS A 108 2.11 -10.70 -3.32
CA CYS A 108 2.38 -10.74 -1.88
C CYS A 108 1.12 -10.35 -1.10
N ASP A 109 0.04 -11.12 -1.22
CA ASP A 109 -1.15 -10.90 -0.40
C ASP A 109 -0.90 -11.37 1.03
N LYS A 110 -0.20 -10.53 1.79
CA LYS A 110 0.16 -10.74 3.20
C LYS A 110 -1.08 -10.94 4.07
N GLU A 111 -2.22 -10.36 3.68
CA GLU A 111 -3.49 -10.51 4.37
C GLU A 111 -4.09 -11.90 4.13
N ARG A 112 -4.07 -12.38 2.88
CA ARG A 112 -4.47 -13.76 2.55
C ARG A 112 -3.60 -14.78 3.30
N GLN A 113 -2.29 -14.58 3.35
CA GLN A 113 -1.38 -15.46 4.10
C GLN A 113 -1.70 -15.45 5.61
N ARG A 114 -1.92 -14.27 6.22
CA ARG A 114 -2.35 -14.18 7.63
C ARG A 114 -3.65 -14.93 7.89
N ARG A 115 -4.63 -14.81 6.99
CA ARG A 115 -5.91 -15.52 7.10
C ARG A 115 -5.74 -17.03 6.98
N GLU A 116 -4.85 -17.50 6.12
CA GLU A 116 -4.54 -18.93 5.99
C GLU A 116 -3.89 -19.48 7.26
N VAL A 117 -2.89 -18.78 7.80
CA VAL A 117 -2.24 -19.16 9.08
C VAL A 117 -3.26 -19.19 10.21
N ALA A 118 -4.12 -18.17 10.32
CA ALA A 118 -5.16 -18.14 11.34
C ALA A 118 -6.19 -19.27 11.17
N ARG A 119 -6.50 -19.66 9.92
CA ARG A 119 -7.39 -20.79 9.64
C ARG A 119 -6.74 -22.12 10.03
N GLN A 120 -5.46 -22.31 9.76
CA GLN A 120 -4.70 -23.50 10.16
C GLN A 120 -4.62 -23.61 11.68
N ALA A 121 -4.26 -22.53 12.38
CA ALA A 121 -4.23 -22.52 13.85
C ALA A 121 -5.59 -22.92 14.46
N LYS A 122 -6.70 -22.38 13.94
CA LYS A 122 -8.05 -22.77 14.36
C LYS A 122 -8.36 -24.24 14.05
N ALA A 123 -7.87 -24.77 12.93
CA ALA A 123 -8.07 -26.17 12.58
C ALA A 123 -7.29 -27.10 13.53
N GLU A 124 -6.07 -26.73 13.91
CA GLU A 124 -5.26 -27.46 14.90
C GLU A 124 -5.90 -27.44 16.29
N GLU A 125 -6.37 -26.28 16.75
CA GLU A 125 -7.13 -26.17 18.01
C GLU A 125 -8.39 -27.04 17.99
N LYS A 126 -9.12 -27.03 16.86
CA LYS A 126 -10.28 -27.90 16.66
C LYS A 126 -9.91 -29.38 16.73
N ALA A 127 -8.81 -29.79 16.10
CA ALA A 127 -8.35 -31.18 16.11
C ALA A 127 -8.01 -31.65 17.53
N LYS A 128 -7.27 -30.85 18.30
CA LYS A 128 -6.96 -31.13 19.72
C LYS A 128 -8.24 -31.27 20.55
N LEU A 129 -9.22 -30.39 20.31
CA LEU A 129 -10.50 -30.45 21.02
C LEU A 129 -11.28 -31.73 20.69
N VAL A 130 -11.26 -32.16 19.43
CA VAL A 130 -11.88 -33.42 18.99
C VAL A 130 -11.23 -34.63 19.67
N GLU A 131 -9.89 -34.66 19.77
CA GLU A 131 -9.18 -35.72 20.50
C GLU A 131 -9.58 -35.79 21.98
N LEU A 132 -9.67 -34.63 22.64
CA LEU A 132 -10.15 -34.55 24.03
C LEU A 132 -11.60 -35.02 24.16
N ILE A 133 -12.45 -34.68 23.20
CA ILE A 133 -13.84 -35.14 23.17
C ILE A 133 -13.91 -36.67 23.04
N LYS A 134 -13.12 -37.27 22.14
CA LYS A 134 -13.04 -38.74 21.99
C LYS A 134 -12.58 -39.42 23.28
N ALA A 135 -11.54 -38.89 23.92
CA ALA A 135 -11.02 -39.43 25.16
C ALA A 135 -12.06 -39.38 26.29
N ASN A 136 -12.83 -38.29 26.42
CA ASN A 136 -13.87 -38.18 27.44
C ASN A 136 -15.13 -38.99 27.10
N SER A 137 -15.45 -39.19 25.81
CA SER A 137 -16.56 -40.08 25.40
C SER A 137 -16.27 -41.53 25.79
N GLY A 138 -15.04 -42.02 25.56
CA GLY A 138 -14.65 -43.39 25.93
C GLY A 138 -14.73 -43.70 27.43
N ILE A 139 -14.77 -42.68 28.30
CA ILE A 139 -14.91 -42.81 29.76
C ILE A 139 -16.39 -42.93 30.18
N GLY A 140 -17.34 -42.70 29.25
CA GLY A 140 -18.78 -42.78 29.53
C GLY A 140 -19.38 -41.48 30.10
N LEU A 141 -18.69 -40.35 29.96
CA LEU A 141 -19.17 -39.07 30.48
C LEU A 141 -20.32 -38.48 29.65
N SER A 142 -21.25 -37.82 30.33
CA SER A 142 -22.35 -37.08 29.70
C SER A 142 -21.82 -35.96 28.81
N ARG A 143 -22.43 -35.78 27.63
CA ARG A 143 -22.17 -34.66 26.71
C ARG A 143 -22.12 -33.29 27.41
N ASN A 144 -23.10 -33.01 28.28
CA ASN A 144 -23.18 -31.74 29.01
C ASN A 144 -22.03 -31.57 30.02
N PHE A 145 -21.54 -32.67 30.60
CA PHE A 145 -20.42 -32.66 31.52
C PHE A 145 -19.10 -32.43 30.78
N VAL A 146 -18.92 -33.06 29.62
CA VAL A 146 -17.76 -32.84 28.74
C VAL A 146 -17.72 -31.40 28.23
N ALA A 147 -18.87 -30.82 27.83
CA ALA A 147 -18.96 -29.41 27.43
C ALA A 147 -18.50 -28.47 28.55
N LYS A 148 -18.98 -28.68 29.78
CA LYS A 148 -18.59 -27.88 30.96
C LYS A 148 -17.11 -28.06 31.31
N LYS A 149 -16.59 -29.29 31.24
CA LYS A 149 -15.19 -29.61 31.53
C LYS A 149 -14.22 -28.99 30.54
N LEU A 150 -14.58 -28.95 29.25
CA LEU A 150 -13.78 -28.35 28.18
C LEU A 150 -14.03 -26.84 28.01
N GLY A 151 -14.95 -26.25 28.77
CA GLY A 151 -15.27 -24.82 28.69
C GLY A 151 -15.90 -24.38 27.36
N ILE A 152 -16.53 -25.32 26.63
CA ILE A 152 -17.13 -25.06 25.32
C ILE A 152 -18.66 -25.09 25.39
N SER A 153 -19.31 -24.41 24.45
CA SER A 153 -20.77 -24.45 24.36
C SER A 153 -21.26 -25.83 23.94
N ASN A 154 -22.41 -26.25 24.48
CA ASN A 154 -23.00 -27.56 24.16
C ASN A 154 -23.29 -27.69 22.65
N HIS A 155 -23.80 -26.64 22.01
CA HIS A 155 -24.02 -26.62 20.56
C HIS A 155 -22.74 -26.82 19.76
N TYR A 156 -21.62 -26.20 20.19
CA TYR A 156 -20.34 -26.36 19.52
C TYR A 156 -19.80 -27.80 19.67
N LEU A 157 -19.95 -28.39 20.85
CA LEU A 157 -19.58 -29.79 21.09
C LEU A 157 -20.41 -30.74 20.21
N VAL A 158 -21.74 -30.56 20.14
CA VAL A 158 -22.62 -31.36 19.27
C VAL A 158 -22.17 -31.32 17.82
N ARG A 159 -21.92 -30.12 17.30
CA ARG A 159 -21.44 -29.95 15.92
C ARG A 159 -20.11 -30.67 15.68
N LEU A 160 -19.16 -30.58 16.62
CA LEU A 160 -17.88 -31.29 16.51
C LEU A 160 -18.04 -32.81 16.58
N ALA A 161 -18.96 -33.30 17.41
CA ALA A 161 -19.23 -34.71 17.56
C ALA A 161 -19.87 -35.29 16.29
N GLU A 162 -20.84 -34.59 15.69
CA GLU A 162 -21.49 -34.98 14.44
C GLU A 162 -20.50 -34.97 13.25
N GLU A 163 -19.71 -33.89 13.12
CA GLU A 163 -18.70 -33.78 12.05
C GLU A 163 -17.60 -34.86 12.11
N ASN A 164 -17.32 -35.39 13.31
CA ASN A 164 -16.26 -36.39 13.53
C ASN A 164 -16.79 -37.79 13.90
N GLY A 165 -18.10 -38.02 13.82
CA GLY A 165 -18.73 -39.32 14.09
C GLY A 165 -18.54 -39.82 15.52
N ILE A 166 -18.48 -38.93 16.51
CA ILE A 166 -18.29 -39.30 17.93
C ILE A 166 -19.66 -39.47 18.58
N ASP A 167 -19.98 -40.70 18.97
CA ASP A 167 -21.18 -40.98 19.74
C ASP A 167 -20.94 -40.80 21.24
N PHE A 168 -21.97 -40.41 21.97
CA PHE A 168 -21.95 -40.27 23.43
C PHE A 168 -23.00 -41.19 24.05
N PRO A 169 -22.73 -41.78 25.22
CA PRO A 169 -23.70 -42.64 25.88
C PRO A 169 -24.99 -41.88 26.16
N ARG A 170 -26.12 -42.47 25.75
CA ARG A 170 -27.45 -41.97 26.09
C ARG A 170 -27.64 -42.04 27.60
N TRP A 171 -28.55 -41.22 28.12
CA TRP A 171 -28.82 -41.17 29.57
C TRP A 171 -29.19 -42.55 30.16
N SER A 172 -29.80 -43.41 29.35
CA SER A 172 -30.17 -44.79 29.71
C SER A 172 -29.00 -45.79 29.78
N ASP A 173 -27.91 -45.54 29.07
CA ASP A 173 -26.77 -46.46 28.92
C ASP A 173 -25.57 -46.07 29.82
N ARG A 174 -25.82 -45.23 30.83
CA ARG A 174 -24.78 -44.78 31.76
C ARG A 174 -24.70 -45.78 32.93
N PRO A 175 -23.49 -46.20 33.35
CA PRO A 175 -23.33 -47.03 34.56
C PRO A 175 -23.79 -46.30 35.83
#